data_AF-A0A1N6FPV0-F1
#
_entry.id   AF-A0A1N6FPV0-F1
#
_cell.length_a   1.000
_cell.length_b   1.000
_cell.length_c   1.000
_cell.angle_alpha   90.00
_cell.angle_beta   90.00
_cell.angle_gamma   90.00
#
_symmetry.space_group_name_H-M   'P 1'
#
loop_
_entity.id
_entity.type
_entity.pdbx_description
1 polymer ?
#
loop_
_entity_poly.entity_id
_entity_poly.type
_entity_poly.pdbx_seq_one_letter_code
_entity_poly.pdbx_strand_id
1 'polypeptide(L)'
;MQILKVYKHANLHSRHLNTMKKTKPNAAGIIKWLFIILCTLMLAGFLFFKHLGTWSADISPKLGVTNGQFAAMPETPNAVSSQTGIESKHVEPLPMTGSVKQTKNKILQCLQELGSNKIVTQNEDYIHAVFVSPIMKYHDDVEFFIDTTTQKVQFRSTSRVGKYDLGANRARYDAFKKLYLR
;
A
#
# COMPACT_ATOMS: atom_id res chain seq x y z
N MET A 1 12.75 -18.10 80.52
CA MET A 1 13.07 -18.61 79.15
C MET A 1 12.02 -18.26 78.07
N GLN A 2 11.16 -17.24 78.27
CA GLN A 2 10.15 -16.80 77.29
C GLN A 2 10.55 -15.52 76.53
N ILE A 3 11.28 -14.61 77.20
CA ILE A 3 11.67 -13.29 76.66
C ILE A 3 12.61 -13.43 75.44
N LEU A 4 13.54 -14.39 75.46
CA LEU A 4 14.45 -14.67 74.34
C LEU A 4 13.75 -15.19 73.08
N LYS A 5 12.61 -15.90 73.20
CA LYS A 5 11.84 -16.39 72.04
C LYS A 5 11.12 -15.25 71.32
N VAL A 6 10.57 -14.30 72.08
CA VAL A 6 9.89 -13.10 71.53
C VAL A 6 10.88 -12.22 70.79
N TYR A 7 12.07 -12.01 71.36
CA TYR A 7 13.12 -11.20 70.72
C TYR A 7 13.61 -11.81 69.40
N LYS A 8 13.77 -13.14 69.34
CA LYS A 8 14.20 -13.85 68.13
C LYS A 8 13.13 -13.83 67.04
N HIS A 9 11.84 -13.90 67.40
CA HIS A 9 10.72 -13.80 66.46
C HIS A 9 10.55 -12.38 65.87
N ALA A 10 10.66 -11.35 66.70
CA ALA A 10 10.61 -9.95 66.24
C ALA A 10 11.76 -9.62 65.28
N ASN A 11 12.95 -10.19 65.51
CA ASN A 11 14.13 -9.98 64.68
C ASN A 11 14.10 -10.79 63.35
N LEU A 12 13.41 -11.94 63.33
CA LEU A 12 13.11 -12.65 62.07
C LEU A 12 12.12 -11.85 61.22
N HIS A 13 11.08 -11.28 61.85
CA HIS A 13 10.05 -10.53 61.14
C HIS A 13 10.56 -9.19 60.58
N SER A 14 11.47 -8.51 61.30
CA SER A 14 12.13 -7.29 60.82
C SER A 14 13.13 -7.54 59.69
N ARG A 15 13.86 -8.68 59.73
CA ARG A 15 14.72 -9.12 58.62
C ARG A 15 13.92 -9.43 57.35
N HIS A 16 12.72 -9.98 57.49
CA HIS A 16 11.82 -10.27 56.37
C HIS A 16 11.16 -9.02 55.76
N LEU A 17 11.02 -7.94 56.52
CA LEU A 17 10.52 -6.64 56.03
C LEU A 17 11.63 -5.82 55.32
N ASN A 18 12.90 -5.96 55.75
CA ASN A 18 14.04 -5.29 55.13
C ASN A 18 14.45 -5.88 53.77
N THR A 19 14.04 -7.10 53.44
CA THR A 19 14.26 -7.72 52.12
C THR A 19 13.22 -7.30 51.07
N MET A 20 12.14 -6.62 51.46
CA MET A 20 11.16 -6.02 50.55
C MET A 20 11.44 -4.54 50.26
N LYS A 21 12.72 -4.13 50.15
CA LYS A 21 13.02 -2.88 49.44
C LYS A 21 12.62 -3.08 47.98
N LYS A 22 11.40 -2.64 47.62
CA LYS A 22 10.97 -2.48 46.23
C LYS A 22 12.06 -1.69 45.52
N THR A 23 12.87 -2.37 44.73
CA THR A 23 13.89 -1.73 43.90
C THR A 23 13.12 -0.82 42.94
N LYS A 24 13.29 0.50 43.07
CA LYS A 24 12.70 1.43 42.12
C LYS A 24 13.21 1.03 40.74
N PRO A 25 12.33 0.86 39.73
CA PRO A 25 12.76 0.45 38.40
C PRO A 25 13.82 1.44 37.91
N ASN A 26 14.98 0.91 37.50
CA ASN A 26 16.07 1.75 37.02
C ASN A 26 15.63 2.41 35.71
N ALA A 27 15.87 3.71 35.56
CA ALA A 27 15.47 4.46 34.38
C ALA A 27 15.98 3.80 33.08
N ALA A 28 17.21 3.26 33.11
CA ALA A 28 17.78 2.50 32.00
C ALA A 28 17.00 1.21 31.65
N GLY A 29 16.47 0.49 32.65
CA GLY A 29 15.64 -0.70 32.41
C GLY A 29 14.28 -0.33 31.84
N ILE A 30 13.66 0.74 32.32
CA ILE A 30 12.41 1.27 31.73
C ILE A 30 12.65 1.69 30.28
N ILE A 31 13.69 2.47 29.99
CA ILE A 31 14.03 2.90 28.63
C ILE A 31 14.27 1.70 27.71
N LYS A 32 14.98 0.67 28.19
CA LYS A 32 15.21 -0.57 27.42
C LYS A 32 13.89 -1.28 27.09
N TRP A 33 12.98 -1.41 28.05
CA TRP A 33 11.67 -2.03 27.82
C TRP A 33 10.79 -1.20 26.88
N LEU A 34 10.77 0.13 27.03
CA LEU A 34 10.07 1.02 26.12
C LEU A 34 10.61 0.90 24.68
N PHE A 35 11.92 0.83 24.52
CA PHE A 35 12.55 0.62 23.21
C PHE A 35 12.19 -0.75 22.60
N ILE A 36 12.24 -1.82 23.39
CA ILE A 36 11.83 -3.16 22.94
C ILE A 36 10.36 -3.15 22.51
N ILE A 37 9.47 -2.56 23.33
CA ILE A 37 8.04 -2.45 23.00
C ILE A 37 7.86 -1.67 21.70
N LEU A 38 8.52 -0.53 21.54
CA LEU A 38 8.47 0.25 20.30
C LEU A 38 8.93 -0.57 19.09
N CYS A 39 10.08 -1.25 19.17
CA CYS A 39 10.57 -2.10 18.09
C CYS A 39 9.62 -3.26 17.76
N THR A 40 9.03 -3.91 18.78
CA THR A 40 8.05 -4.99 18.56
C THR A 40 6.77 -4.47 17.90
N LEU A 41 6.28 -3.30 18.29
CA LEU A 41 5.13 -2.65 17.66
C LEU A 41 5.43 -2.26 16.21
N MET A 42 6.63 -1.72 15.93
CA MET A 42 7.06 -1.41 14.56
C MET A 42 7.14 -2.68 13.70
N LEU A 43 7.71 -3.76 14.23
CA LEU A 43 7.80 -5.04 13.52
C LEU A 43 6.42 -5.65 13.29
N ALA A 44 5.55 -5.67 14.30
CA ALA A 44 4.19 -6.16 14.18
C ALA A 44 3.39 -5.36 13.14
N GLY A 45 3.51 -4.02 13.15
CA GLY A 45 2.92 -3.15 12.14
C GLY A 45 3.43 -3.48 10.74
N PHE A 46 4.75 -3.63 10.56
CA PHE A 46 5.34 -4.01 9.28
C PHE A 46 4.80 -5.35 8.76
N LEU A 47 4.73 -6.36 9.62
CA LEU A 47 4.19 -7.68 9.25
C LEU A 47 2.70 -7.61 8.90
N PHE A 48 1.90 -6.86 9.67
CA PHE A 48 0.49 -6.62 9.38
C PHE A 48 0.27 -5.98 8.01
N PHE A 49 1.03 -4.93 7.71
CA PHE A 49 0.93 -4.25 6.42
C PHE A 49 1.36 -5.12 5.23
N LYS A 50 2.38 -5.98 5.38
CA LYS A 50 2.74 -6.96 4.35
C LYS A 50 1.64 -8.00 4.11
N HIS A 51 0.96 -8.43 5.17
CA HIS A 51 -0.17 -9.35 5.06
C HIS A 51 -1.34 -8.73 4.27
N LEU A 52 -1.64 -7.44 4.50
CA LEU A 52 -2.61 -6.70 3.69
C LEU A 52 -2.24 -6.68 2.20
N GLY A 53 -0.95 -6.58 1.88
CA GLY A 53 -0.50 -6.64 0.49
C GLY A 53 -0.73 -7.99 -0.16
N THR A 54 -0.45 -9.09 0.52
CA THR A 54 -0.77 -10.42 0.00
C THR A 54 -2.27 -10.62 -0.19
N TRP A 55 -3.09 -10.14 0.76
CA TRP A 55 -4.55 -10.22 0.65
C TRP A 55 -5.11 -9.38 -0.51
N SER A 56 -4.46 -8.25 -0.85
CA SER A 56 -4.89 -7.42 -1.97
C SER A 56 -4.88 -8.13 -3.33
N ALA A 57 -4.10 -9.21 -3.47
CA ALA A 57 -4.08 -10.03 -4.68
C ALA A 57 -5.43 -10.73 -4.94
N ASP A 58 -6.15 -11.08 -3.86
CA ASP A 58 -7.39 -11.86 -3.91
C ASP A 58 -8.66 -10.99 -4.02
N ILE A 59 -8.50 -9.67 -3.94
CA ILE A 59 -9.62 -8.74 -4.15
C ILE A 59 -9.99 -8.73 -5.63
N SER A 60 -11.29 -8.86 -5.89
CA SER A 60 -11.88 -8.73 -7.22
C SER A 60 -12.40 -7.30 -7.43
N PRO A 61 -11.60 -6.39 -8.00
CA PRO A 61 -12.04 -5.03 -8.31
C PRO A 61 -13.08 -5.05 -9.45
N LYS A 62 -13.99 -4.07 -9.44
CA LYS A 62 -14.83 -3.77 -10.60
C LYS A 62 -13.96 -3.05 -11.64
N LEU A 63 -13.58 -3.76 -12.70
CA LEU A 63 -12.72 -3.29 -13.79
C LEU A 63 -13.44 -3.37 -15.14
N GLY A 64 -12.76 -2.89 -16.17
CA GLY A 64 -13.20 -2.94 -17.56
C GLY A 64 -13.91 -1.67 -18.00
N VAL A 65 -14.30 -1.69 -19.27
CA VAL A 65 -14.99 -0.59 -19.95
C VAL A 65 -16.41 -1.03 -20.24
N THR A 66 -17.39 -0.21 -19.88
CA THR A 66 -18.80 -0.41 -20.24
C THR A 66 -19.31 0.88 -20.87
N ASN A 67 -19.86 0.81 -22.08
CA ASN A 67 -20.33 1.99 -22.85
C ASN A 67 -19.25 3.08 -22.99
N GLY A 68 -17.99 2.65 -23.25
CA GLY A 68 -16.86 3.56 -23.42
C GLY A 68 -16.35 4.23 -22.12
N GLN A 69 -16.83 3.81 -20.95
CA GLN A 69 -16.41 4.36 -19.66
C GLN A 69 -15.79 3.29 -18.76
N PHE A 70 -14.70 3.63 -18.06
CA PHE A 70 -14.17 2.83 -16.97
C PHE A 70 -15.16 2.74 -15.80
N ALA A 71 -14.91 1.81 -14.88
CA ALA A 71 -15.61 1.76 -13.61
C ALA A 71 -15.52 3.10 -12.85
N ALA A 72 -16.49 3.35 -11.95
CA ALA A 72 -16.53 4.58 -11.15
C ALA A 72 -15.24 4.76 -10.31
N MET A 73 -14.84 6.01 -10.08
CA MET A 73 -13.72 6.31 -9.20
C MET A 73 -14.07 5.94 -7.74
N PRO A 74 -13.17 5.27 -7.01
CA PRO A 74 -13.38 5.08 -5.58
C PRO A 74 -13.36 6.44 -4.85
N GLU A 75 -13.94 6.51 -3.66
CA GLU A 75 -13.90 7.72 -2.83
C GLU A 75 -12.48 8.03 -2.32
N THR A 76 -11.69 6.99 -2.07
CA THR A 76 -10.31 7.09 -1.59
C THR A 76 -9.38 7.82 -2.57
N PRO A 77 -8.37 8.56 -2.09
CA PRO A 77 -7.51 9.39 -2.94
C PRO A 77 -6.51 8.60 -3.80
N ASN A 78 -6.34 7.30 -3.56
CA ASN A 78 -5.42 6.39 -4.24
C ASN A 78 -5.94 5.87 -5.59
N ALA A 79 -6.48 6.77 -6.41
CA ALA A 79 -6.91 6.43 -7.76
C ALA A 79 -6.90 7.65 -8.67
N VAL A 80 -6.58 7.43 -9.95
CA VAL A 80 -6.57 8.45 -10.99
C VAL A 80 -7.24 7.94 -12.27
N SER A 81 -7.84 8.82 -13.05
CA SER A 81 -8.43 8.47 -14.35
C SER A 81 -8.53 9.67 -15.28
N SER A 82 -8.53 9.43 -16.59
CA SER A 82 -8.80 10.44 -17.62
C SER A 82 -10.28 10.69 -17.90
N GLN A 83 -11.17 9.86 -17.35
CA GLN A 83 -12.61 9.98 -17.54
C GLN A 83 -13.34 10.51 -16.30
N THR A 84 -12.60 10.87 -15.25
CA THR A 84 -13.19 11.43 -14.02
C THR A 84 -13.37 12.94 -14.12
N GLY A 85 -14.50 13.45 -13.63
CA GLY A 85 -14.70 14.89 -13.40
C GLY A 85 -14.12 15.40 -12.08
N ILE A 86 -13.50 14.53 -11.27
CA ILE A 86 -12.88 14.92 -10.00
C ILE A 86 -11.46 15.43 -10.29
N GLU A 87 -11.28 16.75 -10.23
CA GLU A 87 -10.02 17.45 -10.58
C GLU A 87 -8.78 16.82 -9.92
N SER A 88 -8.83 16.56 -8.61
CA SER A 88 -7.69 16.00 -7.87
C SER A 88 -7.28 14.59 -8.31
N LYS A 89 -8.16 13.86 -9.00
CA LYS A 89 -7.94 12.50 -9.52
C LYS A 89 -7.80 12.47 -11.05
N HIS A 90 -8.05 13.58 -11.72
CA HIS A 90 -8.00 13.67 -13.17
C HIS A 90 -6.56 13.52 -13.70
N VAL A 91 -6.41 12.87 -14.86
CA VAL A 91 -5.19 12.87 -15.69
C VAL A 91 -5.56 13.06 -17.14
N GLU A 92 -4.67 13.66 -17.92
CA GLU A 92 -4.94 13.80 -19.33
C GLU A 92 -5.00 12.45 -20.06
N PRO A 93 -5.96 12.25 -20.98
CA PRO A 93 -5.87 11.14 -21.92
C PRO A 93 -4.64 11.31 -22.82
N LEU A 94 -4.13 10.21 -23.36
CA LEU A 94 -2.99 10.22 -24.28
C LEU A 94 -3.51 10.18 -25.74
N PRO A 95 -2.80 10.75 -26.72
CA PRO A 95 -3.21 10.63 -28.11
C PRO A 95 -3.02 9.19 -28.62
N MET A 96 -3.86 8.74 -29.55
CA MET A 96 -3.56 7.51 -30.29
C MET A 96 -2.32 7.68 -31.19
N THR A 97 -1.57 6.61 -31.38
CA THR A 97 -0.44 6.57 -32.32
C THR A 97 -0.80 5.71 -33.52
N GLY A 98 -1.36 6.34 -34.56
CA GLY A 98 -1.79 5.67 -35.79
C GLY A 98 -3.00 4.76 -35.54
N SER A 99 -2.93 3.51 -35.99
CA SER A 99 -3.97 2.51 -35.80
C SER A 99 -4.11 2.04 -34.34
N VAL A 100 -5.23 1.38 -34.02
CA VAL A 100 -5.45 0.69 -32.73
C VAL A 100 -4.30 -0.28 -32.43
N LYS A 101 -3.88 -1.07 -33.44
CA LYS A 101 -2.77 -2.03 -33.29
C LYS A 101 -1.44 -1.35 -32.96
N GLN A 102 -1.12 -0.24 -33.61
CA GLN A 102 0.11 0.53 -33.34
C GLN A 102 0.07 1.14 -31.93
N THR A 103 -1.06 1.75 -31.57
CA THR A 103 -1.32 2.30 -30.24
C THR A 103 -1.17 1.24 -29.15
N LYS A 104 -1.81 0.09 -29.34
CA LYS A 104 -1.74 -1.07 -28.43
C LYS A 104 -0.30 -1.56 -28.25
N ASN A 105 0.43 -1.74 -29.34
CA ASN A 105 1.83 -2.16 -29.28
C ASN A 105 2.70 -1.15 -28.52
N LYS A 106 2.48 0.16 -28.71
CA LYS A 106 3.19 1.20 -27.97
C LYS A 106 2.90 1.14 -26.47
N ILE A 107 1.64 0.92 -26.08
CA ILE A 107 1.27 0.73 -24.67
C ILE A 107 2.01 -0.47 -24.07
N LEU A 108 2.02 -1.61 -24.77
CA LEU A 108 2.69 -2.84 -24.30
C LEU A 108 4.20 -2.64 -24.15
N GLN A 109 4.85 -1.93 -25.07
CA GLN A 109 6.27 -1.58 -24.97
C GLN A 109 6.54 -0.70 -23.74
N CYS A 110 5.74 0.33 -23.51
CA CYS A 110 5.86 1.18 -22.32
C CYS A 110 5.68 0.40 -21.02
N LEU A 111 4.71 -0.53 -20.97
CA LEU A 111 4.52 -1.42 -19.82
C LEU A 111 5.73 -2.33 -19.58
N GLN A 112 6.30 -2.88 -20.65
CA GLN A 112 7.52 -3.70 -20.55
C GLN A 112 8.70 -2.88 -20.02
N GLU A 113 8.87 -1.64 -20.48
CA GLU A 113 9.95 -0.75 -20.03
C GLU A 113 9.79 -0.29 -18.57
N LEU A 114 8.57 -0.02 -18.11
CA LEU A 114 8.32 0.33 -16.71
C LEU A 114 8.64 -0.81 -15.74
N GLY A 115 8.42 -2.05 -16.17
CA GLY A 115 8.61 -3.24 -15.34
C GLY A 115 7.67 -3.29 -14.11
N SER A 116 7.90 -4.27 -13.23
CA SER A 116 7.12 -4.46 -11.98
C SER A 116 5.61 -4.54 -12.16
N ASN A 117 5.17 -4.99 -13.34
CA ASN A 117 3.77 -5.20 -13.68
C ASN A 117 3.56 -6.56 -14.35
N LYS A 118 2.32 -7.02 -14.31
CA LYS A 118 1.85 -8.20 -15.02
C LYS A 118 0.64 -7.81 -15.85
N ILE A 119 0.68 -8.07 -17.16
CA ILE A 119 -0.48 -7.93 -18.04
C ILE A 119 -1.45 -9.06 -17.71
N VAL A 120 -2.70 -8.72 -17.38
CA VAL A 120 -3.75 -9.67 -16.98
C VAL A 120 -4.77 -9.85 -18.10
N THR A 121 -5.10 -8.79 -18.84
CA THR A 121 -6.03 -8.86 -19.97
C THR A 121 -5.56 -7.97 -21.10
N GLN A 122 -5.72 -8.46 -22.33
CA GLN A 122 -5.36 -7.75 -23.55
C GLN A 122 -6.36 -8.09 -24.66
N ASN A 123 -7.35 -7.21 -24.83
CA ASN A 123 -8.33 -7.26 -25.92
C ASN A 123 -7.93 -6.29 -27.03
N GLU A 124 -8.74 -6.12 -28.08
CA GLU A 124 -8.40 -5.28 -29.23
C GLU A 124 -8.09 -3.82 -28.84
N ASP A 125 -8.96 -3.23 -28.03
CA ASP A 125 -8.96 -1.82 -27.62
C ASP A 125 -8.72 -1.63 -26.10
N TYR A 126 -8.55 -2.71 -25.35
CA TYR A 126 -8.43 -2.67 -23.89
C TYR A 126 -7.22 -3.46 -23.37
N ILE A 127 -6.47 -2.87 -22.45
CA ILE A 127 -5.37 -3.53 -21.73
C ILE A 127 -5.54 -3.31 -20.24
N HIS A 128 -5.38 -4.38 -19.46
CA HIS A 128 -5.30 -4.33 -18.00
C HIS A 128 -3.98 -4.95 -17.53
N ALA A 129 -3.26 -4.18 -16.71
CA ALA A 129 -2.05 -4.62 -16.05
C ALA A 129 -2.15 -4.40 -14.54
N VAL A 130 -1.48 -5.25 -13.77
CA VAL A 130 -1.39 -5.16 -12.31
C VAL A 130 0.04 -4.82 -11.92
N PHE A 131 0.23 -3.70 -11.24
CA PHE A 131 1.50 -3.29 -10.66
C PHE A 131 1.59 -3.75 -9.21
N VAL A 132 2.76 -4.17 -8.77
CA VAL A 132 3.00 -4.59 -7.38
C VAL A 132 4.02 -3.66 -6.73
N SER A 133 3.64 -2.99 -5.63
CA SER A 133 4.58 -2.16 -4.88
C SER A 133 5.69 -3.01 -4.23
N PRO A 134 6.97 -2.61 -4.33
CA PRO A 134 8.09 -3.48 -3.96
C PRO A 134 8.18 -3.77 -2.46
N ILE A 135 7.77 -2.80 -1.63
CA ILE A 135 7.90 -2.90 -0.16
C ILE A 135 6.65 -3.55 0.44
N MET A 136 5.48 -3.01 0.11
CA MET A 136 4.20 -3.35 0.75
C MET A 136 3.43 -4.44 -0.01
N LYS A 137 3.84 -4.77 -1.24
CA LYS A 137 3.17 -5.75 -2.13
C LYS A 137 1.71 -5.42 -2.43
N TYR A 138 1.34 -4.15 -2.35
CA TYR A 138 0.02 -3.68 -2.77
C TYR A 138 -0.12 -3.79 -4.27
N HIS A 139 -1.25 -4.32 -4.70
CA HIS A 139 -1.61 -4.47 -6.10
C HIS A 139 -2.41 -3.25 -6.55
N ASP A 140 -1.94 -2.63 -7.62
CA ASP A 140 -2.61 -1.52 -8.28
C ASP A 140 -3.03 -1.96 -9.69
N ASP A 141 -4.30 -1.80 -10.02
CA ASP A 141 -4.84 -2.07 -11.35
C ASP A 141 -4.66 -0.85 -12.24
N VAL A 142 -4.09 -1.07 -13.42
CA VAL A 142 -3.90 -0.07 -14.47
C VAL A 142 -4.63 -0.51 -15.72
N GLU A 143 -5.51 0.34 -16.21
CA GLU A 143 -6.39 0.08 -17.35
C GLU A 143 -6.11 1.12 -18.45
N PHE A 144 -6.03 0.63 -19.68
CA PHE A 144 -5.94 1.45 -20.88
C PHE A 144 -7.10 1.10 -21.80
N PHE A 145 -7.76 2.12 -22.33
CA PHE A 145 -8.82 1.98 -23.32
C PHE A 145 -8.55 2.86 -24.53
N ILE A 146 -8.46 2.24 -25.71
CA ILE A 146 -8.19 2.90 -26.98
C ILE A 146 -9.52 3.32 -27.59
N ASP A 147 -9.92 4.56 -27.31
CA ASP A 147 -11.15 5.15 -27.81
C ASP A 147 -10.93 5.71 -29.22
N THR A 148 -11.35 4.94 -30.22
CA THR A 148 -11.27 5.32 -31.64
C THR A 148 -12.21 6.46 -32.01
N THR A 149 -13.26 6.71 -31.22
CA THR A 149 -14.21 7.82 -31.46
C THR A 149 -13.55 9.15 -31.14
N THR A 150 -12.80 9.22 -30.03
CA THR A 150 -12.10 10.43 -29.61
C THR A 150 -10.63 10.47 -30.01
N GLN A 151 -10.13 9.42 -30.69
CA GLN A 151 -8.73 9.24 -31.10
C GLN A 151 -7.75 9.36 -29.90
N LYS A 152 -8.16 8.83 -28.74
CA LYS A 152 -7.45 8.95 -27.47
C LYS A 152 -7.28 7.58 -26.80
N VAL A 153 -6.20 7.44 -26.04
CA VAL A 153 -6.02 6.39 -25.05
C VAL A 153 -6.46 6.95 -23.70
N GLN A 154 -7.58 6.42 -23.22
CA GLN A 154 -8.07 6.66 -21.87
C GLN A 154 -7.26 5.83 -20.88
N PHE A 155 -7.05 6.38 -19.69
CA PHE A 155 -6.23 5.79 -18.64
C PHE A 155 -6.98 5.73 -17.32
N ARG A 156 -6.74 4.67 -16.55
CA ARG A 156 -7.13 4.59 -15.14
C ARG A 156 -6.09 3.79 -14.35
N SER A 157 -5.78 4.24 -13.14
CA SER A 157 -4.92 3.51 -12.20
C SER A 157 -5.50 3.60 -10.79
N THR A 158 -5.72 2.46 -10.15
CA THR A 158 -6.36 2.39 -8.83
C THR A 158 -5.73 1.31 -7.95
N SER A 159 -5.53 1.60 -6.68
CA SER A 159 -5.08 0.59 -5.71
C SER A 159 -6.24 -0.30 -5.26
N ARG A 160 -5.99 -1.60 -5.06
CA ARG A 160 -7.01 -2.54 -4.52
C ARG A 160 -7.25 -2.40 -3.02
N VAL A 161 -6.23 -1.93 -2.28
CA VAL A 161 -6.27 -1.74 -0.83
C VAL A 161 -5.59 -0.45 -0.43
N GLY A 162 -5.84 -0.04 0.82
CA GLY A 162 -5.28 1.17 1.41
C GLY A 162 -6.13 2.39 1.09
N LYS A 163 -5.89 3.47 1.84
CA LYS A 163 -6.51 4.78 1.59
C LYS A 163 -5.53 5.76 0.97
N TYR A 164 -4.24 5.58 1.21
CA TYR A 164 -3.18 6.48 0.78
C TYR A 164 -2.13 5.68 0.02
N ASP A 165 -1.79 6.14 -1.17
CA ASP A 165 -0.75 5.58 -2.03
C ASP A 165 0.47 6.50 -2.17
N LEU A 166 0.50 7.61 -1.41
CA LEU A 166 1.50 8.68 -1.53
C LEU A 166 1.67 9.19 -2.96
N GLY A 167 0.59 9.15 -3.77
CA GLY A 167 0.60 9.56 -5.17
C GLY A 167 1.19 8.53 -6.13
N ALA A 168 1.39 7.26 -5.72
CA ALA A 168 1.94 6.22 -6.59
C ALA A 168 1.15 6.05 -7.90
N ASN A 169 -0.18 6.12 -7.86
CA ASN A 169 -1.00 6.01 -9.07
C ASN A 169 -0.79 7.18 -10.04
N ARG A 170 -0.63 8.40 -9.53
CA ARG A 170 -0.27 9.58 -10.33
C ARG A 170 1.14 9.46 -10.91
N ALA A 171 2.12 9.15 -10.06
CA ALA A 171 3.51 8.99 -10.47
C ALA A 171 3.67 7.91 -11.56
N ARG A 172 2.88 6.84 -11.47
CA ARG A 172 2.83 5.79 -12.51
C ARG A 172 2.30 6.31 -13.84
N TYR A 173 1.19 7.05 -13.81
CA TYR A 173 0.69 7.71 -15.01
C TYR A 173 1.76 8.62 -15.62
N ASP A 174 2.43 9.45 -14.82
CA ASP A 174 3.42 10.41 -15.33
C ASP A 174 4.62 9.70 -15.96
N ALA A 175 5.09 8.62 -15.32
CA ALA A 175 6.15 7.78 -15.87
C ALA A 175 5.72 7.10 -17.18
N PHE A 176 4.51 6.54 -17.21
CA PHE A 176 3.95 5.93 -18.42
C PHE A 176 3.82 6.96 -19.54
N LYS A 177 3.23 8.13 -19.26
CA LYS A 177 3.05 9.24 -20.22
C LYS A 177 4.38 9.67 -20.81
N LYS A 178 5.41 9.81 -19.99
CA LYS A 178 6.75 10.20 -20.46
C LYS A 178 7.33 9.20 -21.46
N LEU A 179 7.18 7.90 -21.21
CA LEU A 179 7.62 6.85 -22.15
C LEU A 179 6.73 6.83 -23.39
N TYR A 180 5.42 6.98 -23.22
CA TYR A 180 4.45 6.92 -24.30
C TYR A 180 4.54 8.09 -25.27
N LEU A 181 4.96 9.28 -24.81
CA LEU A 181 5.12 10.46 -25.66
C LEU A 181 6.52 10.63 -26.24
N ARG A 182 7.45 9.74 -25.90
CA ARG A 182 8.74 9.63 -26.57
C ARG A 182 8.57 9.06 -27.98
#